data_AF-A0AAU7NZ90-F1
#
_entry.id   AF-A0AAU7NZ90-F1
#
_cell.length_a   1.000
_cell.length_b   1.000
_cell.length_c   1.000
_cell.angle_alpha   90.00
_cell.angle_beta   90.00
_cell.angle_gamma   90.00
#
_symmetry.space_group_name_H-M   'P 1'
#
loop_
_entity.id
_entity.type
_entity.pdbx_description
1 polymer ?
#
loop_
_entity_poly.entity_id
_entity_poly.type
_entity_poly.pdbx_seq_one_letter_code
_entity_poly.pdbx_strand_id
1 'polypeptide(L)'
;MRLVFSIILNFILGGLLLYVALQGCAEVANGRIGVLSQDIRVGLFGSNKVLFTLPKGLVVRDASATGAGWFEANRFRIVVTSDNPELVDYRFKVEPLSDQHTEYYSAEVAK
;
A
#
# COMPACT_ATOMS: atom_id res chain seq x y z
N MET A 1 4.21 39.64 -32.02
CA MET A 1 3.19 39.36 -30.97
C MET A 1 2.52 38.00 -31.14
N ARG A 2 1.99 37.65 -32.32
CA ARG A 2 1.31 36.35 -32.58
C ARG A 2 2.19 35.11 -32.36
N LEU A 3 3.47 35.16 -32.76
CA LEU A 3 4.41 34.03 -32.58
C LEU A 3 4.70 33.76 -31.09
N VAL A 4 4.99 34.83 -30.33
CA VAL A 4 5.28 34.74 -28.90
C VAL A 4 4.09 34.15 -28.14
N PHE A 5 2.87 34.59 -28.47
CA PHE A 5 1.65 34.04 -27.88
C PHE A 5 1.44 32.56 -28.22
N SER A 6 1.71 32.15 -29.46
CA SER A 6 1.61 30.74 -29.89
C SER A 6 2.61 29.83 -29.17
N ILE A 7 3.85 30.30 -28.96
CA ILE A 7 4.88 29.55 -28.22
C ILE A 7 4.44 29.35 -26.77
N ILE A 8 3.99 30.42 -26.10
CA ILE A 8 3.54 30.36 -24.70
C ILE A 8 2.36 29.40 -24.54
N LEU A 9 1.39 29.43 -25.45
CA LEU A 9 0.23 28.54 -25.41
C LEU A 9 0.61 27.06 -25.54
N ASN A 10 1.60 26.73 -26.37
CA ASN A 10 2.08 25.35 -26.53
C ASN A 10 2.79 24.84 -25.27
N PHE A 11 3.57 25.69 -24.58
CA PHE A 11 4.18 25.31 -23.30
C PHE A 11 3.16 25.10 -22.19
N ILE A 12 2.13 25.95 -22.11
CA ILE A 12 1.03 25.77 -21.15
C ILE A 12 0.28 24.47 -21.44
N LEU A 13 -0.03 24.21 -22.72
CA LEU A 13 -0.72 22.98 -23.12
C LEU A 13 0.14 21.73 -22.84
N GLY A 14 1.44 21.78 -23.14
CA GLY A 14 2.38 20.70 -22.83
C GLY A 14 2.53 20.45 -21.33
N GLY A 15 2.59 21.52 -20.53
CA GLY A 15 2.61 21.44 -19.07
C GLY A 15 1.32 20.85 -18.50
N LEU A 16 0.16 21.23 -19.04
CA LEU A 16 -1.14 20.68 -18.65
C LEU A 16 -1.26 19.20 -19.03
N LEU A 17 -0.84 18.82 -20.24
CA LEU A 17 -0.83 17.43 -20.69
C LEU A 17 0.13 16.57 -19.86
N LEU A 18 1.30 17.09 -19.50
CA LEU A 18 2.25 16.43 -18.60
C LEU A 18 1.68 16.31 -17.19
N TYR A 19 1.05 17.36 -16.67
CA TYR A 19 0.41 17.35 -15.35
C TYR A 19 -0.71 16.30 -15.28
N VAL A 20 -1.57 16.22 -16.31
CA VAL A 20 -2.62 15.18 -16.43
C VAL A 20 -2.00 13.78 -16.60
N ALA A 21 -0.92 13.65 -17.35
CA ALA A 21 -0.22 12.37 -17.50
C ALA A 21 0.41 11.89 -16.18
N LEU A 22 0.88 12.81 -15.33
CA LEU A 22 1.50 12.50 -14.04
C LEU A 22 0.48 12.31 -12.90
N GLN A 23 -0.71 12.91 -12.96
CA GLN A 23 -1.79 12.67 -12.00
C GLN A 23 -2.28 11.21 -11.98
N GLY A 24 -2.04 10.45 -13.06
CA GLY A 24 -2.38 9.03 -13.16
C GLY A 24 -1.34 8.07 -12.56
N CYS A 25 -0.18 8.56 -12.12
CA CYS A 25 0.83 7.75 -11.45
C CYS A 25 0.59 7.73 -9.92
N ALA A 26 -0.64 7.46 -9.50
CA ALA A 26 -0.83 6.85 -8.20
C ALA A 26 -0.04 5.54 -8.25
N GLU A 27 1.08 5.44 -7.55
CA GLU A 27 1.83 4.19 -7.48
C GLU A 27 0.93 3.15 -6.83
N VAL A 28 0.21 2.37 -7.64
CA VAL A 28 -0.59 1.27 -7.15
C VAL A 28 0.38 0.24 -6.62
N ALA A 29 0.30 -0.05 -5.32
CA ALA A 29 1.08 -1.12 -4.71
C ALA A 29 0.87 -2.39 -5.54
N ASN A 30 1.94 -2.91 -6.14
CA ASN A 30 1.91 -4.14 -6.91
C ASN A 30 1.99 -5.36 -5.96
N GLY A 31 2.11 -6.57 -6.49
CA GLY A 31 2.26 -7.79 -5.68
C GLY A 31 0.95 -8.47 -5.27
N ARG A 32 1.08 -9.74 -4.84
CA ARG A 32 -0.06 -10.60 -4.51
C ARG A 32 -0.67 -10.17 -3.17
N ILE A 33 -1.99 -10.05 -3.15
CA ILE A 33 -2.77 -9.83 -1.93
C ILE A 33 -3.23 -11.20 -1.43
N GLY A 34 -3.14 -11.41 -0.13
CA GLY A 34 -3.64 -12.60 0.53
C GLY A 34 -4.19 -12.27 1.91
N VAL A 35 -4.64 -13.30 2.61
CA VAL A 35 -5.15 -13.18 3.97
C VAL A 35 -4.30 -14.03 4.89
N LEU A 36 -3.93 -13.48 6.04
CA LEU A 36 -3.18 -14.22 7.04
C LEU A 36 -4.01 -15.40 7.56
N SER A 37 -3.51 -16.62 7.42
CA SER A 37 -4.25 -17.85 7.74
C SER A 37 -4.29 -18.18 9.24
N GLN A 38 -3.32 -17.66 10.00
CA GLN A 38 -3.10 -17.99 11.41
C GLN A 38 -2.56 -16.80 12.20
N ASP A 39 -2.80 -16.80 13.51
CA ASP A 39 -2.31 -15.75 14.39
C ASP A 39 -0.77 -15.76 14.47
N ILE A 40 -0.14 -14.59 14.36
CA ILE A 40 1.31 -14.44 14.57
C ILE A 40 1.55 -13.79 15.93
N ARG A 41 2.24 -14.50 16.81
CA ARG A 41 2.68 -13.95 18.10
C ARG A 41 4.01 -13.22 17.92
N VAL A 42 4.03 -11.92 18.19
CA VAL A 42 5.25 -11.10 18.12
C VAL A 42 5.83 -10.96 19.53
N GLY A 43 7.01 -11.53 19.75
CA GLY A 43 7.71 -11.52 21.03
C GLY A 43 8.86 -10.52 21.08
N LEU A 44 9.35 -10.26 22.29
CA LEU A 44 10.61 -9.54 22.50
C LEU A 44 11.79 -10.49 22.24
N PHE A 45 12.77 -10.05 21.45
CA PHE A 45 13.96 -10.86 21.17
C PHE A 45 14.70 -11.23 22.46
N GLY A 46 15.04 -12.51 22.63
CA GLY A 46 15.71 -13.02 23.83
C GLY A 46 14.81 -13.21 25.05
N SER A 47 13.48 -13.18 24.89
CA SER A 47 12.52 -13.42 25.98
C SER A 47 11.34 -14.28 25.50
N ASN A 48 10.66 -14.96 26.44
CA ASN A 48 9.40 -15.66 26.18
C ASN A 48 8.17 -14.74 26.25
N LYS A 49 8.39 -13.42 26.41
CA LYS A 49 7.32 -12.43 26.51
C LYS A 49 6.76 -12.10 25.12
N VAL A 50 5.44 -12.28 24.96
CA VAL A 50 4.67 -11.80 23.80
C VAL A 50 4.34 -10.33 24.02
N LEU A 51 4.61 -9.49 23.01
CA LEU A 51 4.29 -8.07 23.01
C LEU A 51 2.89 -7.81 22.44
N PHE A 52 2.58 -8.43 21.30
CA PHE A 52 1.27 -8.37 20.66
C PHE A 52 1.07 -9.56 19.72
N THR A 53 -0.17 -9.73 19.26
CA THR A 53 -0.56 -10.77 18.31
C THR A 53 -1.16 -10.12 17.09
N LEU A 54 -0.71 -10.52 15.90
CA LEU A 54 -1.37 -10.21 14.64
C LEU A 54 -2.45 -11.27 14.41
N PRO A 55 -3.75 -10.92 14.41
CA PRO A 55 -4.81 -11.90 14.23
C PRO A 55 -4.85 -12.43 12.80
N LYS A 56 -5.23 -13.70 12.64
CA LYS A 56 -5.63 -14.25 11.34
C LYS A 56 -6.78 -13.43 10.73
N GLY A 57 -6.91 -13.48 9.41
CA GLY A 57 -7.90 -12.68 8.68
C GLY A 57 -7.40 -11.31 8.25
N LEU A 58 -6.21 -10.88 8.70
CA LEU A 58 -5.60 -9.65 8.21
C LEU A 58 -5.27 -9.75 6.72
N VAL A 59 -5.67 -8.73 5.96
CA VAL A 59 -5.27 -8.58 4.56
C VAL A 59 -3.81 -8.17 4.53
N VAL A 60 -3.00 -8.98 3.86
CA VAL A 60 -1.56 -8.80 3.74
C VAL A 60 -1.17 -8.75 2.27
N ARG A 61 0.00 -8.18 2.02
CA ARG A 61 0.58 -8.08 0.68
C ARG A 61 1.98 -8.65 0.70
N ASP A 62 2.40 -9.20 -0.43
CA ASP A 62 3.78 -9.63 -0.64
C ASP A 62 4.77 -8.51 -0.25
N ALA A 63 5.81 -8.86 0.51
CA ALA A 63 6.81 -7.92 0.97
C ALA A 63 7.66 -7.34 -0.17
N SER A 64 7.76 -8.05 -1.30
CA SER A 64 8.44 -7.57 -2.50
C SER A 64 7.61 -6.53 -3.28
N ALA A 65 6.39 -6.23 -2.83
CA ALA A 65 5.55 -5.22 -3.46
C ALA A 65 6.19 -3.82 -3.36
N THR A 66 6.23 -3.14 -4.48
CA THR A 66 6.66 -1.75 -4.64
C THR A 66 5.46 -0.87 -4.99
N GLY A 67 5.50 0.39 -4.60
CA GLY A 67 4.41 1.36 -4.83
C GLY A 67 3.71 1.80 -3.55
N ALA A 68 3.05 2.96 -3.60
CA ALA A 68 2.27 3.61 -2.53
C ALA A 68 3.04 3.98 -1.24
N GLY A 69 4.38 3.97 -1.27
CA GLY A 69 5.19 4.25 -0.08
C GLY A 69 5.44 5.73 0.22
N TRP A 70 4.99 6.65 -0.64
CA TRP A 70 5.56 8.01 -0.70
C TRP A 70 4.84 9.07 0.15
N PHE A 71 3.66 8.80 0.73
CA PHE A 71 2.78 9.90 1.15
C PHE A 71 2.32 9.95 2.61
N GLU A 72 2.87 9.18 3.55
CA GLU A 72 2.53 9.36 4.97
C GLU A 72 3.74 9.35 5.91
N ALA A 73 4.00 10.48 6.56
CA ALA A 73 5.15 10.69 7.46
C ALA A 73 5.19 9.75 8.68
N ASN A 74 4.12 8.99 8.96
CA ASN A 74 3.98 8.15 10.15
C ASN A 74 3.53 6.70 9.85
N ARG A 75 3.68 6.22 8.61
CA ARG A 75 3.30 4.84 8.29
C ARG A 75 4.42 3.87 8.65
N PHE A 76 4.10 2.85 9.46
CA PHE A 76 5.01 1.75 9.75
C PHE A 76 4.62 0.50 8.94
N ARG A 77 5.60 -0.32 8.57
CA ARG A 77 5.40 -1.60 7.87
C ARG A 77 5.94 -2.73 8.72
N ILE A 78 5.11 -3.74 8.98
CA ILE A 78 5.55 -5.00 9.57
C ILE A 78 5.82 -5.97 8.43
N VAL A 79 7.08 -6.40 8.30
CA VAL A 79 7.49 -7.43 7.34
C VAL A 79 7.69 -8.72 8.10
N VAL A 80 6.94 -9.75 7.73
CA VAL A 80 7.05 -11.09 8.31
C VAL A 80 7.67 -12.01 7.26
N THR A 81 8.82 -12.58 7.58
CA THR A 81 9.46 -13.63 6.78
C THR A 81 9.21 -14.97 7.45
N SER A 82 8.79 -15.97 6.68
CA SER A 82 8.48 -17.30 7.19
C SER A 82 8.69 -18.34 6.10
N ASP A 83 9.23 -19.50 6.47
CA ASP A 83 9.36 -20.66 5.58
C ASP A 83 8.06 -21.48 5.49
N ASN A 84 7.02 -21.08 6.23
CA ASN A 84 5.71 -21.74 6.19
C ASN A 84 4.88 -21.23 4.99
N PRO A 85 4.65 -22.07 3.95
CA PRO A 85 3.90 -21.65 2.75
C PRO A 85 2.40 -21.45 3.02
N GLU A 86 1.87 -21.96 4.12
CA GLU A 86 0.46 -21.85 4.50
C GLU A 86 0.15 -20.62 5.36
N LEU A 87 1.17 -19.82 5.70
CA LEU A 87 1.01 -18.63 6.54
C LEU A 87 0.02 -17.63 5.93
N VAL A 88 -0.03 -17.53 4.60
CA VAL A 88 -0.89 -16.61 3.86
C VAL A 88 -1.69 -17.38 2.81
N ASP A 89 -3.02 -17.26 2.84
CA ASP A 89 -3.88 -17.78 1.78
C ASP A 89 -4.06 -16.74 0.67
N TYR A 90 -3.40 -16.99 -0.47
CA TYR A 90 -3.50 -16.19 -1.69
C TYR A 90 -4.65 -16.60 -2.62
N ARG A 91 -5.45 -17.61 -2.26
CA ARG A 91 -6.62 -18.04 -3.05
C ARG A 91 -7.85 -17.17 -2.80
N PHE A 92 -7.78 -16.30 -1.78
CA PHE A 92 -8.81 -15.34 -1.47
C PHE A 92 -9.03 -14.39 -2.65
N LYS A 93 -10.20 -14.48 -3.30
CA LYS A 93 -10.59 -13.56 -4.36
C LYS A 93 -11.11 -12.28 -3.71
N VAL A 94 -10.30 -11.23 -3.77
CA VAL A 94 -10.71 -9.88 -3.39
C VAL A 94 -11.62 -9.33 -4.49
N GLU A 95 -12.92 -9.61 -4.43
CA GLU A 95 -13.93 -8.84 -5.18
C GLU A 95 -14.20 -7.50 -4.47
N PRO A 96 -14.41 -6.44 -5.26
CA PRO A 96 -13.44 -5.38 -5.38
C PRO A 96 -13.32 -4.56 -4.09
N LEU A 97 -12.17 -4.68 -3.41
CA LEU A 97 -11.61 -3.60 -2.59
C LEU A 97 -11.23 -2.36 -3.46
N SER A 98 -11.78 -2.22 -4.69
CA SER A 98 -11.42 -1.13 -5.62
C SER A 98 -11.79 0.24 -5.09
N ASP A 99 -12.70 0.33 -4.12
CA ASP A 99 -13.04 1.61 -3.50
C ASP A 99 -12.25 1.87 -2.21
N GLN A 100 -11.44 0.91 -1.75
CA GLN A 100 -10.51 1.06 -0.62
C GLN A 100 -9.07 1.26 -1.10
N HIS A 101 -8.91 1.88 -2.27
CA HIS A 101 -7.62 2.32 -2.83
C HIS A 101 -6.95 3.47 -2.06
N THR A 102 -7.20 3.62 -0.77
CA THR A 102 -6.44 4.54 0.07
C THR A 102 -6.24 3.89 1.42
N GLU A 103 -5.10 3.23 1.53
CA GLU A 103 -4.14 3.03 2.64
C GLU A 103 -4.46 3.45 4.09
N TYR A 104 -5.71 3.65 4.47
CA TYR A 104 -6.09 4.04 5.82
C TYR A 104 -6.54 2.81 6.60
N TYR A 105 -5.65 2.28 7.44
CA TYR A 105 -6.06 1.45 8.56
C TYR A 105 -6.51 2.39 9.69
N SER A 106 -7.78 2.78 9.70
CA SER A 106 -8.36 3.50 10.84
C SER A 106 -8.72 2.50 11.93
N ALA A 107 -8.06 2.60 13.08
CA ALA A 107 -8.48 1.93 14.30
C ALA A 107 -9.31 2.92 15.12
N GLU A 108 -10.62 2.69 15.22
CA GLU A 108 -11.43 3.40 16.20
C GLU A 108 -11.10 2.84 17.59
N VAL A 109 -10.48 3.66 18.42
CA VAL A 109 -10.28 3.33 19.83
C VAL A 109 -11.60 3.60 20.54
N ALA A 110 -12.31 2.55 20.95
CA ALA A 110 -13.46 2.69 21.84
C ALA A 110 -13.01 3.44 23.12
N LYS A 111 -13.62 4.60 23.38
CA LYS A 111 -13.41 5.39 24.61
C LYS A 111 -14.12 4.79 25.80
#